data_AF-A0A932A9H5-F1
#
_entry.id   AF-A0A932A9H5-F1
#
_cell.length_a   1.000
_cell.length_b   1.000
_cell.length_c   1.000
_cell.angle_alpha   90.00
_cell.angle_beta   90.00
_cell.angle_gamma   90.00
#
_symmetry.space_group_name_H-M   'P 1'
#
loop_
_entity.id
_entity.type
_entity.pdbx_description
1 polymer ?
#
loop_
_entity_poly.entity_id
_entity_poly.type
_entity_poly.pdbx_seq_one_letter_code
_entity_poly.pdbx_strand_id
1 'polypeptide(L)'
;MRAISLVLFAGALWAPSAAPVPVSSTPEARSLSAVYLEGDAARLEVPESPKPATVGPWRLGARVLDPKPRDKRLNLYIVAPGTQYHLESADEFDHNAIINALPEPGKSREYDVYWALVLDPRLHADFRNERDLIIAAQANFLPGDLFEFDDIPAAAFLRNFLKMDALEDLRPHRNRNGTLPRVIIVPAGFAITAAAPPALPDTPAPSATSH
;
A
#
# COMPACT_ATOMS: atom_id res chain seq x y z
N MET A 1 57.01 30.04 60.24
CA MET A 1 56.26 28.78 60.47
C MET A 1 55.51 28.43 59.19
N ARG A 2 55.69 27.18 58.70
CA ARG A 2 54.77 26.33 57.91
C ARG A 2 53.90 27.04 56.85
N ALA A 3 54.24 26.96 55.56
CA ALA A 3 53.84 25.91 54.61
C ALA A 3 52.33 25.86 54.33
N ILE A 4 51.94 25.99 53.05
CA ILE A 4 51.16 25.01 52.28
C ILE A 4 50.82 25.62 50.90
N SER A 5 51.27 24.92 49.85
CA SER A 5 50.88 25.10 48.46
C SER A 5 49.40 24.81 48.24
N LEU A 6 48.76 25.52 47.32
CA LEU A 6 47.60 24.97 46.61
C LEU A 6 47.72 25.31 45.12
N VAL A 7 48.08 24.29 44.35
CA VAL A 7 47.92 24.21 42.89
C VAL A 7 46.51 23.68 42.65
N LEU A 8 45.72 24.38 41.85
CA LEU A 8 44.46 23.84 41.31
C LEU A 8 44.45 24.08 39.79
N PHE A 9 44.55 22.96 39.08
CA PHE A 9 44.40 22.83 37.64
C PHE A 9 42.97 23.19 37.22
N ALA A 10 42.81 24.20 36.37
CA ALA A 10 41.60 24.36 35.57
C ALA A 10 41.85 23.70 34.20
N GLY A 11 41.35 22.48 34.04
CA GLY A 11 41.36 21.76 32.77
C GLY A 11 40.41 22.42 31.77
N ALA A 12 40.95 22.85 30.62
CA ALA A 12 40.16 23.23 29.46
C ALA A 12 39.61 21.96 28.79
N LEU A 13 38.31 21.71 28.92
CA LEU A 13 37.61 20.67 28.16
C LEU A 13 37.32 21.23 26.75
N TRP A 14 38.08 20.74 25.78
CA TRP A 14 37.85 20.97 24.36
C TRP A 14 36.73 20.01 23.92
N ALA A 15 35.52 20.52 23.69
CA ALA A 15 34.43 19.73 23.11
C ALA A 15 34.57 19.73 21.58
N PRO A 16 34.61 18.57 20.90
CA PRO A 16 34.55 18.53 19.44
C PRO A 16 33.15 18.96 18.99
N SER A 17 33.10 20.03 18.19
CA SER A 17 31.91 20.47 17.47
C SER A 17 31.50 19.38 16.48
N ALA A 18 30.48 18.60 16.83
CA ALA A 18 29.84 17.68 15.89
C ALA A 18 29.26 18.50 14.74
N ALA A 19 29.76 18.27 13.52
CA ALA A 19 29.19 18.86 12.32
C ALA A 19 27.72 18.38 12.16
N PRO A 20 26.80 19.26 11.76
CA PRO A 20 25.43 18.85 11.49
C PRO A 20 25.42 17.86 10.32
N VAL A 21 24.98 16.63 10.60
CA VAL A 21 24.69 15.64 9.56
C VAL A 21 23.49 16.19 8.77
N PRO A 22 23.59 16.40 7.44
CA PRO A 22 22.45 16.81 6.65
C PRO A 22 21.45 15.64 6.64
N VAL A 23 20.34 15.81 7.36
CA VAL A 23 19.18 14.91 7.29
C VAL A 23 18.50 15.17 5.95
N SER A 24 19.05 14.60 4.88
CA SER A 24 18.38 14.52 3.60
C SER A 24 17.41 13.35 3.65
N SER A 25 16.24 13.55 4.23
CA SER A 25 15.16 12.55 4.21
C SER A 25 13.95 13.11 3.48
N THR A 26 14.10 13.36 2.18
CA THR A 26 12.94 13.20 1.30
C THR A 26 12.60 11.71 1.37
N PRO A 27 11.41 11.30 1.84
CA PRO A 27 11.07 9.88 1.91
C PRO A 27 11.21 9.30 0.52
N GLU A 28 12.17 8.39 0.34
CA GLU A 28 12.33 7.68 -0.92
C GLU A 28 11.05 6.88 -1.15
N ALA A 29 10.25 7.32 -2.12
CA ALA A 29 8.94 6.74 -2.35
C ALA A 29 9.11 5.23 -2.66
N ARG A 30 8.56 4.38 -1.79
CA ARG A 30 8.84 2.94 -1.78
C ARG A 30 8.02 2.23 -2.86
N SER A 31 8.64 1.33 -3.61
CA SER A 31 7.99 0.64 -4.73
C SER A 31 7.12 -0.54 -4.28
N LEU A 32 5.91 -0.60 -4.82
CA LEU A 32 5.07 -1.79 -4.77
C LEU A 32 5.76 -2.92 -5.55
N SER A 33 6.06 -4.03 -4.88
CA SER A 33 6.78 -5.17 -5.45
C SER A 33 6.20 -6.52 -5.02
N ALA A 34 5.59 -6.58 -3.84
CA ALA A 34 4.80 -7.71 -3.36
C ALA A 34 3.30 -7.46 -3.59
N VAL A 35 2.58 -8.49 -4.01
CA VAL A 35 1.13 -8.48 -4.14
C VAL A 35 0.58 -9.82 -3.65
N TYR A 36 -0.70 -9.88 -3.38
CA TYR A 36 -1.38 -11.15 -3.18
C TYR A 36 -2.10 -11.59 -4.46
N LEU A 37 -1.97 -12.86 -4.79
CA LEU A 37 -2.69 -13.54 -5.85
C LEU A 37 -3.29 -14.81 -5.23
N GLU A 38 -4.63 -14.90 -5.22
CA GLU A 38 -5.36 -16.07 -4.69
C GLU A 38 -4.97 -16.46 -3.24
N GLY A 39 -4.54 -15.50 -2.42
CA GLY A 39 -4.10 -15.73 -1.04
C GLY A 39 -2.59 -15.83 -0.86
N ASP A 40 -1.85 -16.11 -1.94
CA ASP A 40 -0.40 -16.29 -1.91
C ASP A 40 0.35 -15.00 -2.23
N ALA A 41 1.51 -14.82 -1.60
CA ALA A 41 2.39 -13.69 -1.92
C ALA A 41 3.09 -13.92 -3.27
N ALA A 42 2.87 -12.99 -4.19
CA ALA A 42 3.51 -12.94 -5.50
C ALA A 42 4.34 -11.66 -5.64
N ARG A 43 5.21 -11.62 -6.65
CA ARG A 43 5.97 -10.43 -7.01
C ARG A 43 5.50 -9.84 -8.33
N LEU A 44 5.52 -8.51 -8.39
CA LEU A 44 5.38 -7.73 -9.61
C LEU A 44 6.64 -6.92 -9.85
N GLU A 45 7.08 -6.91 -11.10
CA GLU A 45 8.10 -5.98 -11.57
C GLU A 45 7.42 -4.74 -12.12
N VAL A 46 7.79 -3.58 -11.57
CA VAL A 46 7.20 -2.31 -11.91
C VAL A 46 8.27 -1.48 -12.62
N PRO A 47 8.10 -1.19 -13.93
CA PRO A 47 9.07 -0.41 -14.68
C PRO A 47 9.27 0.97 -14.06
N GLU A 48 10.51 1.46 -14.05
CA GLU A 48 10.77 2.83 -13.66
C GLU A 48 10.05 3.81 -14.59
N SER A 49 9.46 4.85 -13.99
CA SER A 49 8.76 5.89 -14.72
C SER A 49 9.12 7.25 -14.16
N PRO A 50 9.32 8.28 -15.01
CA PRO A 50 9.54 9.64 -14.58
C PRO A 50 8.29 10.25 -13.91
N LYS A 51 7.10 9.67 -14.14
CA LYS A 51 5.83 10.09 -13.54
C LYS A 51 5.06 8.87 -13.01
N PRO A 52 5.50 8.30 -11.87
CA PRO A 52 4.83 7.14 -11.30
C PRO A 52 3.43 7.51 -10.77
N ALA A 53 2.52 6.55 -10.78
CA ALA A 53 1.33 6.58 -9.94
C ALA A 53 1.76 6.40 -8.49
N THR A 54 1.27 7.27 -7.61
CA THR A 54 1.57 7.23 -6.18
C THR A 54 0.30 7.24 -5.34
N VAL A 55 0.37 6.60 -4.17
CA VAL A 55 -0.65 6.61 -3.12
C VAL A 55 0.05 6.91 -1.81
N GLY A 56 -0.12 8.14 -1.32
CA GLY A 56 0.70 8.64 -0.22
C GLY A 56 2.20 8.45 -0.53
N PRO A 57 2.96 7.74 0.31
CA PRO A 57 4.39 7.49 0.13
C PRO A 57 4.72 6.35 -0.85
N TRP A 58 3.72 5.61 -1.34
CA TRP A 58 3.93 4.38 -2.11
C TRP A 58 3.90 4.64 -3.62
N ARG A 59 4.86 4.07 -4.36
CA ARG A 59 4.89 4.08 -5.83
C ARG A 59 4.25 2.80 -6.35
N LEU A 60 3.12 2.93 -7.04
CA LEU A 60 2.40 1.78 -7.61
C LEU A 60 2.98 1.37 -8.97
N GLY A 61 3.45 2.34 -9.77
CA GLY A 61 4.13 2.06 -11.03
C GLY A 61 3.95 3.09 -12.13
N ALA A 62 4.33 2.72 -13.35
CA ALA A 62 4.24 3.61 -14.50
C ALA A 62 2.77 3.83 -14.88
N ARG A 63 2.29 5.08 -14.80
CA ARG A 63 0.95 5.42 -15.31
C ARG A 63 0.86 5.14 -16.81
N VAL A 64 -0.27 4.57 -17.23
CA VAL A 64 -0.61 4.46 -18.65
C VAL A 64 -0.96 5.83 -19.23
N LEU A 65 -0.75 6.01 -20.54
CA LEU A 65 -1.11 7.25 -21.24
C LEU A 65 -2.62 7.44 -21.37
N ASP A 66 -3.38 6.36 -21.63
CA ASP A 66 -4.84 6.36 -21.67
C ASP A 66 -5.41 5.63 -20.44
N PRO A 67 -5.89 6.37 -19.42
CA PRO A 67 -6.36 5.78 -18.18
C PRO A 67 -7.77 5.20 -18.27
N LYS A 68 -8.44 5.26 -19.44
CA LYS A 68 -9.78 4.68 -19.59
C LYS A 68 -9.74 3.17 -19.34
N PRO A 69 -10.61 2.62 -18.47
CA PRO A 69 -10.68 1.18 -18.25
C PRO A 69 -10.93 0.44 -19.57
N ARG A 70 -10.21 -0.67 -19.78
CA ARG A 70 -10.37 -1.51 -20.97
C ARG A 70 -10.57 -2.95 -20.50
N ASP A 71 -11.55 -3.62 -21.08
CA ASP A 71 -11.94 -5.01 -20.73
C ASP A 71 -10.79 -6.04 -20.80
N LYS A 72 -9.67 -5.71 -21.46
CA LYS A 72 -8.51 -6.59 -21.61
C LYS A 72 -7.41 -6.38 -20.57
N ARG A 73 -7.59 -5.43 -19.64
CA ARG A 73 -6.62 -5.13 -18.58
C ARG A 73 -6.81 -6.06 -17.40
N LEU A 74 -5.73 -6.24 -16.66
CA LEU A 74 -5.76 -6.92 -15.37
C LEU A 74 -6.24 -5.95 -14.30
N ASN A 75 -6.59 -6.44 -13.11
CA ASN A 75 -7.07 -5.61 -12.00
C ASN A 75 -6.06 -5.62 -10.85
N LEU A 76 -5.75 -4.44 -10.33
CA LEU A 76 -5.01 -4.24 -9.09
C LEU A 76 -5.93 -3.57 -8.08
N TYR A 77 -6.21 -4.26 -6.98
CA TYR A 77 -6.98 -3.73 -5.87
C TYR A 77 -6.04 -3.27 -4.76
N ILE A 78 -6.16 -2.01 -4.38
CA ILE A 78 -5.47 -1.43 -3.23
C ILE A 78 -6.48 -1.41 -2.08
N VAL A 79 -6.30 -2.34 -1.14
CA VAL A 79 -7.20 -2.52 0.00
C VAL A 79 -6.72 -1.67 1.16
N ALA A 80 -7.51 -0.67 1.57
CA ALA A 80 -7.17 0.25 2.65
C ALA A 80 -8.26 0.21 3.76
N PRO A 81 -7.86 0.14 5.05
CA PRO A 81 -6.49 -0.10 5.52
C PRO A 81 -6.03 -1.53 5.19
N GLY A 82 -4.72 -1.76 5.25
CA GLY A 82 -4.10 -3.08 5.10
C GLY A 82 -2.84 -3.21 5.96
N THR A 83 -2.13 -4.32 5.83
CA THR A 83 -0.95 -4.64 6.68
C THR A 83 0.33 -4.89 5.88
N GLN A 84 0.21 -5.18 4.59
CA GLN A 84 1.34 -5.52 3.72
C GLN A 84 2.31 -4.36 3.54
N TYR A 85 1.78 -3.17 3.23
CA TYR A 85 2.54 -1.96 3.03
C TYR A 85 2.29 -0.99 4.18
N HIS A 86 2.98 -1.24 5.30
CA HIS A 86 2.89 -0.42 6.51
C HIS A 86 4.03 0.59 6.62
N LEU A 87 3.71 1.81 7.06
CA LEU A 87 4.69 2.81 7.45
C LEU A 87 4.19 3.60 8.67
N GLU A 88 4.88 3.47 9.82
CA GLU A 88 4.54 4.04 11.14
C GLU A 88 4.25 5.57 11.17
N SER A 89 4.59 6.30 10.11
CA SER A 89 4.33 7.74 9.97
C SER A 89 3.25 8.09 8.96
N ALA A 90 2.57 7.09 8.40
CA ALA A 90 1.69 7.20 7.24
C ALA A 90 0.64 6.07 7.24
N ASP A 91 0.18 5.66 8.42
CA ASP A 91 -0.75 4.55 8.65
C ASP A 91 -2.04 4.68 7.82
N GLU A 92 -2.48 5.91 7.54
CA GLU A 92 -3.65 6.19 6.70
C GLU A 92 -3.49 5.76 5.22
N PHE A 93 -2.27 5.44 4.81
CA PHE A 93 -1.93 4.92 3.48
C PHE A 93 -1.53 3.44 3.51
N ASP A 94 -1.68 2.78 4.66
CA ASP A 94 -1.43 1.36 4.77
C ASP A 94 -2.40 0.58 3.92
N HIS A 95 -1.88 -0.39 3.18
CA HIS A 95 -2.72 -1.18 2.27
C HIS A 95 -2.17 -2.58 2.00
N ASN A 96 -3.07 -3.46 1.57
CA ASN A 96 -2.74 -4.68 0.87
C ASN A 96 -2.93 -4.45 -0.63
N ALA A 97 -2.05 -5.02 -1.45
CA ALA A 97 -2.16 -5.01 -2.90
C ALA A 97 -2.57 -6.40 -3.39
N ILE A 98 -3.73 -6.50 -4.04
CA ILE A 98 -4.27 -7.77 -4.55
C ILE A 98 -4.40 -7.68 -6.07
N ILE A 99 -3.95 -8.70 -6.78
CA ILE A 99 -4.13 -8.82 -8.23
C ILE A 99 -5.03 -10.00 -8.59
N ASN A 100 -5.72 -9.89 -9.72
CA ASN A 100 -6.54 -10.97 -10.25
C ASN A 100 -5.75 -12.00 -11.06
N ALA A 101 -4.64 -11.59 -11.69
CA ALA A 101 -3.76 -12.48 -12.44
C ALA A 101 -2.37 -11.85 -12.62
N LEU A 102 -1.39 -12.71 -12.93
CA LEU A 102 -0.07 -12.30 -13.38
C LEU A 102 0.00 -12.26 -14.91
N PRO A 103 0.84 -11.38 -15.50
CA PRO A 103 1.20 -11.45 -16.90
C PRO A 103 1.99 -12.73 -17.19
N GLU A 104 2.08 -13.13 -18.45
CA GLU A 104 3.04 -14.16 -18.85
C GLU A 104 4.48 -13.72 -18.47
N PRO A 105 5.36 -14.65 -18.04
CA PRO A 105 6.73 -14.31 -17.68
C PRO A 105 7.45 -13.55 -18.79
N GLY A 106 8.15 -12.47 -18.43
CA GLY A 106 8.86 -11.62 -19.38
C GLY A 106 7.96 -10.70 -20.23
N LYS A 107 6.64 -10.67 -19.99
CA LYS A 107 5.72 -9.71 -20.60
C LYS A 107 5.22 -8.71 -19.57
N SER A 108 5.08 -7.46 -19.99
CA SER A 108 4.36 -6.43 -19.22
C SER A 108 2.91 -6.35 -19.66
N ARG A 109 2.01 -6.10 -18.71
CA ARG A 109 0.60 -5.78 -18.96
C ARG A 109 0.12 -4.61 -18.13
N GLU A 110 -0.98 -4.03 -18.57
CA GLU A 110 -1.66 -2.93 -17.89
C GLU A 110 -2.66 -3.47 -16.87
N TYR A 111 -2.65 -2.86 -15.68
CA TYR A 111 -3.57 -3.09 -14.58
C TYR A 111 -4.44 -1.85 -14.38
N ASP A 112 -5.76 -2.01 -14.49
CA ASP A 112 -6.70 -1.01 -13.98
C ASP A 112 -6.66 -1.05 -12.45
N VAL A 113 -6.51 0.13 -11.82
CA VAL A 113 -6.36 0.23 -10.37
C VAL A 113 -7.71 0.56 -9.74
N TYR A 114 -8.02 -0.16 -8.67
CA TYR A 114 -9.23 0.01 -7.88
C TYR A 114 -8.88 0.30 -6.42
N TRP A 115 -9.61 1.22 -5.82
CA TRP A 115 -9.64 1.40 -4.37
C TRP A 115 -10.62 0.39 -3.78
N ALA A 116 -10.16 -0.39 -2.80
CA ALA A 116 -10.98 -1.28 -2.00
C ALA A 116 -10.97 -0.77 -0.55
N LEU A 117 -11.99 -0.01 -0.17
CA LEU A 117 -12.00 0.76 1.08
C LEU A 117 -12.90 0.07 2.11
N VAL A 118 -12.34 -0.31 3.24
CA VAL A 118 -13.06 -0.99 4.33
C VAL A 118 -13.95 0.01 5.07
N LEU A 119 -15.24 -0.29 5.13
CA LEU A 119 -16.25 0.53 5.81
C LEU A 119 -16.63 -0.01 7.19
N ASP A 120 -16.74 -1.33 7.34
CA ASP A 120 -17.18 -1.96 8.59
C ASP A 120 -15.99 -2.14 9.56
N PRO A 121 -15.96 -1.50 10.74
CA PRO A 121 -14.87 -1.65 11.70
C PRO A 121 -14.73 -3.07 12.28
N ARG A 122 -15.78 -3.89 12.16
CA ARG A 122 -15.76 -5.30 12.59
C ARG A 122 -15.16 -6.22 11.53
N LEU A 123 -14.80 -5.70 10.36
CA LEU A 123 -14.13 -6.45 9.32
C LEU A 123 -12.63 -6.41 9.57
N HIS A 124 -12.07 -7.54 10.02
CA HIS A 124 -10.62 -7.68 10.14
C HIS A 124 -9.98 -7.67 8.75
N ALA A 125 -9.25 -6.59 8.46
CA ALA A 125 -8.73 -6.25 7.14
C ALA A 125 -7.36 -6.90 6.89
N ASP A 126 -7.34 -8.17 6.49
CA ASP A 126 -6.16 -8.79 5.88
C ASP A 126 -6.57 -9.53 4.61
N PHE A 127 -7.16 -8.77 3.67
CA PHE A 127 -7.54 -9.33 2.38
C PHE A 127 -6.29 -9.68 1.58
N ARG A 128 -6.22 -10.94 1.15
CA ARG A 128 -5.16 -11.48 0.30
C ARG A 128 -5.71 -12.13 -0.97
N ASN A 129 -7.03 -12.08 -1.14
CA ASN A 129 -7.73 -12.77 -2.19
C ASN A 129 -8.83 -11.86 -2.75
N GLU A 130 -8.88 -11.72 -4.08
CA GLU A 130 -9.92 -10.98 -4.78
C GLU A 130 -11.30 -11.56 -4.44
N ARG A 131 -11.44 -12.88 -4.38
CA ARG A 131 -12.71 -13.53 -4.05
C ARG A 131 -13.26 -13.06 -2.70
N ASP A 132 -12.42 -13.03 -1.67
CA ASP A 132 -12.83 -12.62 -0.33
C ASP A 132 -13.19 -11.13 -0.31
N LEU A 133 -12.44 -10.32 -1.06
CA LEU A 133 -12.71 -8.90 -1.25
C LEU A 133 -14.09 -8.68 -1.92
N ILE A 134 -14.41 -9.42 -2.98
CA ILE A 134 -15.72 -9.34 -3.66
C ILE A 134 -16.85 -9.79 -2.74
N ILE A 135 -16.66 -10.87 -1.97
CA ILE A 135 -17.65 -11.34 -0.98
C ILE A 135 -17.90 -10.24 0.06
N ALA A 136 -16.84 -9.60 0.58
CA ALA A 136 -16.97 -8.51 1.54
C ALA A 136 -17.66 -7.27 0.95
N ALA A 137 -17.42 -6.96 -0.32
CA ALA A 137 -18.10 -5.87 -1.02
C ALA A 137 -19.60 -6.12 -1.25
N GLN A 138 -20.04 -7.39 -1.26
CA GLN A 138 -21.45 -7.76 -1.35
C GLN A 138 -22.13 -7.91 0.01
N ALA A 139 -21.35 -8.05 1.08
CA ALA A 139 -21.87 -8.24 2.43
C ALA A 139 -22.49 -6.94 2.97
N ASN A 140 -23.59 -7.06 3.70
CA ASN A 140 -24.27 -5.90 4.29
C ASN A 140 -23.58 -5.44 5.58
N PHE A 141 -23.49 -4.13 5.73
CA PHE A 141 -23.07 -3.40 6.90
C PHE A 141 -24.20 -2.45 7.33
N LEU A 142 -24.70 -2.67 8.55
CA LEU A 142 -25.60 -1.75 9.22
C LEU A 142 -24.82 -1.06 10.34
N PRO A 143 -24.42 0.20 10.15
CA PRO A 143 -23.85 0.99 11.22
C PRO A 143 -24.87 1.19 12.36
N GLY A 144 -24.39 1.26 13.60
CA GLY A 144 -25.24 1.57 14.75
C GLY A 144 -25.64 3.06 14.78
N ASP A 145 -26.59 3.42 15.66
CA ASP A 145 -27.14 4.78 15.72
C ASP A 145 -26.11 5.87 16.08
N LEU A 146 -25.03 5.48 16.79
CA LEU A 146 -23.93 6.38 17.17
C LEU A 146 -22.73 6.29 16.24
N PHE A 147 -22.84 5.57 15.12
CA PHE A 147 -21.75 5.42 14.18
C PHE A 147 -21.54 6.72 13.40
N GLU A 148 -20.33 7.25 13.46
CA GLU A 148 -19.91 8.45 12.76
C GLU A 148 -19.01 8.10 11.57
N PHE A 149 -18.79 9.06 10.67
CA PHE A 149 -17.90 8.85 9.53
C PHE A 149 -16.47 8.49 9.97
N ASP A 150 -16.01 9.07 11.08
CA ASP A 150 -14.67 8.82 11.61
C ASP A 150 -14.50 7.44 12.25
N ASP A 151 -15.59 6.71 12.49
CA ASP A 151 -15.56 5.30 12.90
C ASP A 151 -15.25 4.36 11.72
N ILE A 152 -15.26 4.85 10.48
CA ILE A 152 -14.92 4.07 9.29
C ILE A 152 -13.40 3.85 9.27
N PRO A 153 -12.91 2.59 9.18
CA PRO A 153 -11.48 2.31 9.11
C PRO A 153 -10.76 3.06 7.98
N ALA A 154 -11.40 3.20 6.82
CA ALA A 154 -10.85 3.90 5.66
C ALA A 154 -11.20 5.41 5.61
N ALA A 155 -11.68 6.03 6.69
CA ALA A 155 -12.17 7.42 6.70
C ALA A 155 -11.14 8.42 6.14
N ALA A 156 -9.89 8.31 6.56
CA ALA A 156 -8.82 9.16 6.07
C ALA A 156 -8.60 9.00 4.56
N PHE A 157 -8.63 7.76 4.05
CA PHE A 157 -8.47 7.47 2.63
C PHE A 157 -9.66 8.02 1.81
N LEU A 158 -10.89 7.85 2.30
CA LEU A 158 -12.11 8.38 1.70
C LEU A 158 -12.04 9.91 1.53
N ARG A 159 -11.66 10.63 2.59
CA ARG A 159 -11.51 12.09 2.55
C ARG A 159 -10.41 12.53 1.58
N ASN A 160 -9.25 11.87 1.64
CA ASN A 160 -8.07 12.31 0.90
C ASN A 160 -8.20 12.05 -0.61
N PHE A 161 -8.70 10.87 -1.01
CA PHE A 161 -8.72 10.44 -2.41
C PHE A 161 -10.08 10.57 -3.08
N LEU A 162 -11.17 10.29 -2.36
CA LEU A 162 -12.53 10.32 -2.92
C LEU A 162 -13.31 11.59 -2.59
N LYS A 163 -12.76 12.45 -1.72
CA LYS A 163 -13.42 13.69 -1.27
C LYS A 163 -14.80 13.43 -0.65
N MET A 164 -14.91 12.31 0.06
CA MET A 164 -16.09 11.96 0.87
C MET A 164 -15.76 12.29 2.32
N ASP A 165 -16.57 13.12 2.96
CA ASP A 165 -16.36 13.58 4.32
C ASP A 165 -17.55 13.31 5.27
N ALA A 166 -18.66 12.78 4.73
CA ALA A 166 -19.85 12.42 5.50
C ALA A 166 -20.43 11.05 5.09
N LEU A 167 -21.28 10.47 5.97
CA LEU A 167 -21.95 9.18 5.70
C LEU A 167 -22.92 9.29 4.51
N GLU A 168 -23.45 10.48 4.28
CA GLU A 168 -24.32 10.82 3.15
C GLU A 168 -23.61 10.61 1.81
N ASP A 169 -22.30 10.86 1.75
CA ASP A 169 -21.51 10.68 0.52
C ASP A 169 -21.36 9.21 0.13
N LEU A 170 -21.56 8.29 1.08
CA LEU A 170 -21.57 6.85 0.83
C LEU A 170 -22.92 6.36 0.28
N ARG A 171 -23.93 7.23 0.21
CA ARG A 171 -25.25 6.87 -0.33
C ARG A 171 -25.21 6.24 -1.74
N PRO A 172 -24.39 6.70 -2.70
CA PRO A 172 -24.29 6.07 -4.02
C PRO A 172 -23.73 4.64 -3.99
N HIS A 173 -23.05 4.27 -2.91
CA HIS A 173 -22.41 2.97 -2.74
C HIS A 173 -23.25 1.98 -1.93
N ARG A 174 -24.45 2.37 -1.51
CA ARG A 174 -25.35 1.48 -0.76
C ARG A 174 -25.81 0.32 -1.64
N ASN A 175 -25.95 -0.83 -1.00
CA ASN A 175 -26.59 -2.00 -1.57
C ASN A 175 -28.04 -1.69 -1.95
N ARG A 176 -28.63 -2.54 -2.81
CA ARG A 176 -30.02 -2.38 -3.27
C ARG A 176 -31.05 -2.35 -2.13
N ASN A 177 -30.72 -2.94 -0.98
CA ASN A 177 -31.55 -2.95 0.23
C ASN A 177 -31.37 -1.68 1.10
N GLY A 178 -30.56 -0.70 0.67
CA GLY A 178 -30.30 0.56 1.38
C GLY A 178 -29.21 0.50 2.46
N THR A 179 -28.65 -0.68 2.74
CA THR A 179 -27.52 -0.87 3.67
C THR A 179 -26.20 -0.52 3.00
N LEU A 180 -25.16 -0.23 3.79
CA LEU A 180 -23.81 -0.07 3.26
C LEU A 180 -23.19 -1.45 2.98
N PRO A 181 -22.26 -1.58 2.03
CA PRO A 181 -21.41 -2.76 1.95
C PRO A 181 -20.33 -2.71 3.05
N ARG A 182 -19.71 -3.85 3.38
CA ARG A 182 -18.57 -3.86 4.33
C ARG A 182 -17.30 -3.27 3.73
N VAL A 183 -17.16 -3.33 2.41
CA VAL A 183 -16.07 -2.76 1.61
C VAL A 183 -16.67 -2.10 0.37
N ILE A 184 -16.19 -0.92 -0.02
CA ILE A 184 -16.50 -0.36 -1.34
C ILE A 184 -15.34 -0.59 -2.29
N ILE A 185 -15.65 -0.99 -3.53
CA ILE A 185 -14.67 -1.11 -4.60
C ILE A 185 -15.01 -0.06 -5.66
N VAL A 186 -14.10 0.88 -5.87
CA VAL A 186 -14.31 1.97 -6.83
C VAL A 186 -13.09 2.15 -7.73
N PRO A 187 -13.26 2.56 -9.00
CA PRO A 187 -12.13 2.83 -9.88
C PRO A 187 -11.24 3.93 -9.29
N ALA A 188 -9.92 3.74 -9.34
CA ALA A 188 -8.95 4.76 -8.93
C ALA A 188 -8.76 5.88 -9.96
N GLY A 189 -9.32 5.71 -11.16
CA GLY A 189 -9.22 6.67 -12.26
C GLY A 189 -7.88 6.64 -13.01
N PHE A 190 -7.07 5.59 -12.80
CA PHE A 190 -5.84 5.36 -13.56
C PHE A 190 -5.52 3.87 -13.68
N ALA A 191 -4.58 3.57 -14.57
CA ALA A 191 -4.01 2.24 -14.75
C ALA A 191 -2.48 2.33 -14.65
N ILE A 192 -1.85 1.21 -14.32
CA ILE A 192 -0.39 1.07 -14.26
C ILE A 192 0.10 -0.05 -15.17
N THR A 193 1.36 0.02 -15.61
CA THR A 193 2.03 -1.09 -16.28
C THR A 193 2.92 -1.85 -15.29
N ALA A 194 2.81 -3.19 -15.26
CA ALA A 194 3.66 -4.08 -14.47
C ALA A 194 3.93 -5.39 -15.22
N ALA A 195 4.96 -6.14 -14.83
CA ALA A 195 5.36 -7.42 -15.39
C ALA A 195 5.43 -8.51 -14.31
N ALA A 196 5.28 -9.77 -14.72
CA ALA A 196 5.68 -10.89 -13.87
C ALA A 196 7.23 -11.00 -13.90
N PRO A 197 7.86 -11.36 -12.77
CA PRO A 197 9.29 -11.67 -12.77
C PRO A 197 9.59 -12.80 -13.77
N PRO A 198 10.80 -12.81 -14.36
CA PRO A 198 11.20 -13.88 -15.25
C PRO A 198 11.12 -15.22 -14.51
N ALA A 199 10.62 -16.25 -15.21
CA ALA A 199 10.69 -17.61 -14.69
C ALA A 199 12.17 -17.93 -14.39
N LEU A 200 12.46 -18.39 -13.18
CA LEU A 200 13.80 -18.88 -12.88
C LEU A 200 14.11 -20.01 -13.87
N PRO A 201 15.30 -20.03 -14.50
CA PRO A 201 15.67 -21.13 -15.35
C PRO A 201 15.56 -22.42 -14.55
N ASP A 202 14.92 -23.45 -15.11
CA ASP A 202 14.86 -24.78 -14.52
C ASP A 202 16.29 -25.15 -14.13
N THR A 203 16.55 -25.24 -12.82
CA THR A 203 17.86 -25.69 -12.36
C THR A 203 17.99 -27.12 -12.89
N PRO A 204 18.92 -27.41 -13.81
CA PRO A 204 19.06 -28.77 -14.32
C PRO A 204 19.33 -29.66 -13.12
N ALA A 205 18.52 -30.72 -12.96
CA ALA A 205 18.69 -31.70 -11.90
C ALA A 205 20.17 -32.16 -11.89
N PRO A 206 20.80 -32.30 -10.72
CA PRO A 206 22.18 -32.74 -10.64
C PRO A 206 22.29 -34.07 -11.40
N SER A 207 23.08 -34.05 -12.48
CA SER A 207 23.34 -35.25 -13.28
C SER A 207 23.95 -36.27 -12.34
N ALA A 208 23.19 -37.33 -12.05
CA ALA A 208 23.66 -38.44 -11.23
C ALA A 208 24.95 -38.96 -11.87
N THR A 209 26.07 -38.70 -11.20
CA THR A 209 27.36 -39.23 -11.60
C THR A 209 27.36 -40.69 -11.19
N SER A 210 27.08 -41.58 -12.14
CA SER A 210 27.32 -43.01 -11.96
C SER A 210 28.82 -43.24 -11.89
N HIS A 211 29.30 -43.62 -10.71
CA HIS A 211 30.61 -44.23 -10.50
C HIS A 211 30.47 -45.75 -10.39
#